data_AF-A0A435US77-F1
#
_entry.id   AF-A0A435US77-F1
#
_cell.length_a   1.000
_cell.length_b   1.000
_cell.length_c   1.000
_cell.angle_alpha   90.00
_cell.angle_beta   90.00
_cell.angle_gamma   90.00
#
_symmetry.space_group_name_H-M   'P 1'
#
loop_
_entity.id
_entity.type
_entity.pdbx_description
1 polymer ?
#
loop_
_entity_poly.entity_id
_entity_poly.type
_entity_poly.pdbx_seq_one_letter_code
_entity_poly.pdbx_strand_id
1 'polypeptide(L)' 'ADLIGLPWQVIVGPRGVAAGEIEIKNRKTGERETLPIADAKKRFGVAA' A
#
# COMPACT_ATOMS: atom_id res chain seq x y z
N ALA A 1 -7.02 -6.20 -9.24
CA ALA A 1 -5.62 -5.72 -9.35
C ALA A 1 -4.74 -6.71 -10.12
N ASP A 2 -4.96 -8.01 -9.97
CA ASP A 2 -4.08 -9.05 -10.51
C ASP A 2 -3.99 -9.12 -12.05
N LEU A 3 -5.02 -8.66 -12.76
CA LEU A 3 -5.08 -8.70 -14.23
C LEU A 3 -4.27 -7.58 -14.92
N ILE A 4 -4.03 -6.45 -14.25
CA ILE A 4 -3.33 -5.29 -14.83
C ILE A 4 -1.81 -5.36 -14.54
N GLY A 5 -1.40 -6.23 -13.61
CA GLY A 5 0.01 -6.54 -13.37
C GLY A 5 0.80 -5.47 -12.59
N LEU A 6 0.14 -4.65 -11.77
CA LEU A 6 0.82 -3.64 -10.96
C LEU A 6 1.82 -4.28 -9.97
N PRO A 7 3.03 -3.72 -9.82
CA PRO A 7 4.06 -4.29 -8.94
C PRO A 7 3.74 -4.13 -7.45
N TRP A 8 2.98 -3.10 -7.12
CA TRP A 8 2.54 -2.77 -5.77
C TRP A 8 1.03 -2.70 -5.70
N GLN A 9 0.46 -3.20 -4.61
CA GLN A 9 -0.95 -3.09 -4.31
C GLN A 9 -1.11 -2.41 -2.97
N VAL A 10 -1.79 -1.26 -2.96
CA VAL A 10 -2.19 -0.57 -1.74
C VAL A 10 -3.62 -1.00 -1.40
N ILE A 11 -3.84 -1.47 -0.18
CA ILE A 11 -5.11 -1.97 0.33
C ILE A 11 -5.56 -1.01 1.43
N VAL A 12 -6.70 -0.35 1.17
CA VAL A 12 -7.31 0.60 2.09
C VAL A 12 -8.64 0.00 2.54
N GLY A 13 -8.66 -0.54 3.76
CA GLY A 13 -9.86 -1.11 4.36
C GLY A 13 -10.43 -0.22 5.46
N PRO A 14 -11.73 -0.32 5.78
CA PRO A 14 -12.38 0.52 6.80
C PRO A 14 -11.73 0.40 8.19
N ARG A 15 -11.17 -0.77 8.53
CA ARG A 15 -10.42 -0.98 9.78
C ARG A 15 -9.07 -0.26 9.79
N GLY A 16 -8.32 -0.35 8.69
CA GLY A 16 -7.03 0.34 8.53
C GLY A 16 -7.22 1.85 8.58
N VAL A 17 -8.23 2.37 7.88
CA VAL A 17 -8.56 3.81 7.92
C VAL A 17 -8.91 4.29 9.32
N ALA A 18 -9.68 3.52 10.09
CA ALA A 18 -9.97 3.86 11.49
C ALA A 18 -8.71 3.89 12.38
N ALA A 19 -7.70 3.08 12.06
CA ALA A 19 -6.40 3.07 12.73
C ALA A 19 -5.36 4.03 12.12
N GLY A 20 -5.68 4.70 10.99
CA GLY A 20 -4.73 5.55 10.27
C GLY A 20 -3.69 4.80 9.43
N GLU A 21 -3.93 3.53 9.12
CA GLU A 21 -2.99 2.60 8.49
C GLU A 21 -3.48 2.07 7.13
N ILE A 22 -2.53 1.67 6.30
CA ILE A 22 -2.75 0.99 5.03
C ILE A 22 -1.85 -0.24 4.92
N GLU A 23 -2.33 -1.25 4.19
CA GLU A 23 -1.53 -2.43 3.87
C GLU A 23 -0.97 -2.28 2.44
N ILE A 24 0.32 -2.49 2.29
CA ILE A 24 1.00 -2.54 1.00
C ILE A 24 1.44 -3.97 0.75
N LYS A 25 1.13 -4.47 -0.43
CA LYS A 25 1.59 -5.78 -0.91
C LYS A 25 2.54 -5.62 -2.08
N ASN A 26 3.72 -6.20 -1.96
CA ASN A 26 4.65 -6.39 -3.06
C ASN A 26 4.23 -7.63 -3.86
N ARG A 27 3.88 -7.46 -5.14
CA ARG A 27 3.45 -8.59 -5.96
C ARG A 27 4.60 -9.54 -6.30
N LYS A 28 5.83 -9.03 -6.44
CA LYS A 28 7.00 -9.82 -6.83
C LYS A 28 7.45 -10.77 -5.73
N THR A 29 7.45 -10.30 -4.48
CA THR A 29 7.89 -11.09 -3.31
C THR A 29 6.74 -11.71 -2.54
N GLY A 30 5.53 -11.18 -2.68
CA GLY A 30 4.36 -11.58 -1.90
C GLY A 30 4.29 -10.94 -0.51
N GLU A 31 5.31 -10.17 -0.12
CA GLU A 31 5.39 -9.50 1.18
C GLU A 31 4.28 -8.47 1.36
N ARG A 32 3.80 -8.39 2.59
CA ARG A 32 2.77 -7.45 3.02
C ARG A 32 3.28 -6.67 4.21
N GLU A 33 3.12 -5.37 4.15
CA GLU A 33 3.57 -4.44 5.18
C GLU A 33 2.42 -3.49 5.51
N THR A 34 2.15 -3.32 6.79
CA THR A 34 1.22 -2.29 7.26
C THR A 34 2.01 -1.07 7.67
N LEU A 35 1.59 0.10 7.19
CA LEU A 35 2.23 1.37 7.52
C LEU A 35 1.19 2.47 7.67
N PRO A 36 1.53 3.55 8.41
CA PRO A 36 0.69 4.73 8.48
C PRO A 36 0.44 5.32 7.08
N ILE A 37 -0.77 5.81 6.86
CA ILE A 37 -1.17 6.48 5.61
C ILE A 37 -0.21 7.62 5.24
N ALA A 38 0.28 8.35 6.24
CA ALA A 38 1.21 9.46 6.07
C ALA A 38 2.55 9.03 5.44
N ASP A 39 3.01 7.81 5.72
CA ASP A 39 4.31 7.31 5.26
C ASP A 39 4.25 6.71 3.85
N ALA A 40 3.04 6.47 3.32
CA ALA A 40 2.82 6.00 1.95
C ALA A 40 3.53 6.88 0.90
N LYS A 41 3.53 8.20 1.12
CA LYS A 41 4.15 9.18 0.22
C LYS A 41 5.68 9.00 0.14
N LYS A 42 6.32 8.69 1.27
CA LYS A 42 7.77 8.44 1.33
C LYS A 42 8.13 7.16 0.59
N ARG A 43 7.24 6.15 0.62
CA ARG A 43 7.49 4.82 0.06
C ARG A 43 7.40 4.76 -1.46
N PHE A 44 6.46 5.50 -2.05
CA PHE A 44 6.21 5.45 -3.50
C PHE A 44 6.67 6.66 -4.28
N GLY A 45 7.01 7.77 -3.62
CA GLY A 45 7.44 8.99 -4.28
C GLY A 45 6.31 9.63 -5.09
N VAL A 46 5.93 10.86 -4.74
CA VAL A 46 5.02 11.65 -5.58
C VAL A 46 5.89 12.53 -6.47
N ALA A 47 5.81 12.35 -7.79
CA ALA A 47 6.27 13.38 -8.71
C ALA A 47 5.42 14.63 -8.46
N ALA A 48 6.10 15.74 -8.15
CA ALA A 48 5.51 17.02 -7.78
C ALA A 48 4.47 17.51 -8.79
#